data_AF-A0A7Y0PE88-F1
#
_entry.id   AF-A0A7Y0PE88-F1
#
_cell.length_a   1.000
_cell.length_b   1.000
_cell.length_c   1.000
_cell.angle_alpha   90.00
_cell.angle_beta   90.00
_cell.angle_gamma   90.00
#
_symmetry.space_group_name_H-M   'P 1'
#
loop_
_entity.id
_entity.type
_entity.pdbx_description
1 polymer ?
#
loop_
_entity_poly.entity_id
_entity_poly.type
_entity_poly.pdbx_seq_one_letter_code
_entity_poly.pdbx_strand_id
1 'polypeptide(L)'
;MPVRVFVMGLTQMLSEVVRAVVASRSTLVLVGESPVTDFERAAASRADVVVAPLHRFTDGDLSAFQSTHCRVRVVRLADDARNAVLHEMRPHQTPLSDLGTETLAAVLVGD
;
A
#
# COMPACT_ATOMS: atom_id res chain seq x y z
N MET A 1 17.76 -2.61 5.50
CA MET A 1 16.83 -1.83 6.33
C MET A 1 15.42 -2.35 6.08
N PRO A 2 14.54 -2.42 7.09
CA PRO A 2 13.16 -2.85 6.86
C PRO A 2 12.41 -1.82 6.02
N VAL A 3 11.52 -2.29 5.15
CA VAL A 3 10.62 -1.48 4.34
C VAL A 3 9.53 -0.92 5.23
N ARG A 4 9.38 0.41 5.24
CA ARG A 4 8.41 1.12 6.07
C ARG A 4 7.08 1.20 5.35
N VAL A 5 6.05 0.60 5.94
CA VAL A 5 4.71 0.50 5.38
C VAL A 5 3.77 1.44 6.15
N PHE A 6 3.01 2.25 5.42
CA PHE A 6 1.91 3.03 5.97
C PHE A 6 0.59 2.57 5.36
N VAL A 7 -0.43 2.38 6.18
CA VAL A 7 -1.74 1.90 5.74
C VAL A 7 -2.76 3.02 5.87
N MET A 8 -3.57 3.26 4.84
CA MET A 8 -4.64 4.25 4.93
C MET A 8 -5.94 3.84 4.24
N GLY A 9 -7.07 4.24 4.82
CA GLY A 9 -8.39 4.17 4.19
C GLY A 9 -8.90 2.76 3.90
N LEU A 10 -8.20 1.71 4.36
CA LEU A 10 -8.64 0.33 4.20
C LEU A 10 -9.80 0.00 5.14
N THR A 11 -10.58 -1.01 4.76
CA THR A 11 -11.52 -1.64 5.70
C THR A 11 -10.74 -2.30 6.83
N GLN A 12 -11.38 -2.46 7.99
CA GLN A 12 -10.77 -3.12 9.15
C GLN A 12 -10.20 -4.49 8.80
N MET A 13 -10.94 -5.28 8.01
CA MET A 13 -10.49 -6.60 7.56
C MET A 13 -9.19 -6.52 6.75
N LEU A 14 -9.10 -5.62 5.76
CA LEU A 14 -7.90 -5.47 4.95
C LEU A 14 -6.72 -4.89 5.74
N SER A 15 -6.97 -3.96 6.66
CA SER A 15 -5.96 -3.46 7.60
C SER A 15 -5.35 -4.58 8.43
N GLU A 16 -6.17 -5.48 8.98
CA GLU A 16 -5.69 -6.64 9.75
C GLU A 16 -4.88 -7.61 8.88
N VAL A 17 -5.30 -7.86 7.63
CA VAL A 17 -4.52 -8.67 6.67
C VAL A 17 -3.15 -8.06 6.41
N VAL A 18 -3.09 -6.75 6.12
CA VAL A 18 -1.81 -6.06 5.89
C VAL A 18 -0.94 -6.10 7.14
N ARG A 19 -1.53 -5.89 8.33
CA ARG A 19 -0.81 -5.96 9.60
C ARG A 19 -0.24 -7.35 9.86
N ALA A 20 -1.01 -8.41 9.59
CA ALA A 20 -0.54 -9.79 9.72
C ALA A 20 0.62 -10.08 8.76
N VAL A 21 0.54 -9.61 7.51
CA VAL A 21 1.62 -9.74 6.53
C VAL A 21 2.89 -9.01 6.99
N VAL A 22 2.77 -7.74 7.40
CA VAL A 22 3.90 -6.96 7.93
C VAL A 22 4.50 -7.64 9.17
N ALA A 23 3.69 -8.13 10.09
CA ALA A 23 4.16 -8.81 11.30
C ALA A 23 4.87 -10.15 11.00
N SER A 24 4.49 -10.83 9.92
CA SER A 24 5.11 -12.12 9.52
C SER A 24 6.48 -11.99 8.86
N ARG A 25 6.91 -10.77 8.47
CA ARG A 25 8.19 -10.55 7.79
C ARG A 25 9.04 -9.50 8.51
N SER A 26 10.21 -9.92 9.00
CA SER A 26 11.18 -9.03 9.67
C SER A 26 11.74 -7.93 8.75
N THR A 27 11.55 -8.06 7.44
CA THR A 27 11.92 -7.06 6.44
C THR A 27 10.88 -5.95 6.27
N LEU A 28 9.72 -6.03 6.92
CA LEU A 28 8.66 -5.03 6.87
C LEU A 28 8.44 -4.41 8.25
N VAL A 29 8.05 -3.14 8.29
CA VAL A 29 7.66 -2.45 9.53
C VAL A 29 6.50 -1.51 9.28
N LEU A 30 5.45 -1.61 10.09
CA LEU A 30 4.32 -0.68 10.03
C LEU A 30 4.72 0.61 10.75
N VAL A 31 4.81 1.72 10.00
CA VAL A 31 5.18 3.04 10.55
C VAL A 31 3.97 3.92 10.85
N GLY A 32 2.79 3.52 10.41
CA GLY A 32 1.54 4.19 10.75
C GLY A 32 0.33 3.60 10.05
N GLU A 33 -0.84 3.95 10.58
CA GLU A 33 -2.13 3.57 10.04
C GLU A 33 -3.11 4.74 10.15
N SER A 34 -4.01 4.87 9.18
CA SER A 34 -5.12 5.82 9.20
C SER A 34 -6.41 5.14 8.69
N PRO A 35 -7.54 5.22 9.41
CA PRO A 35 -8.81 4.67 8.92
C PRO A 35 -9.37 5.44 7.72
N VAL A 36 -8.84 6.63 7.45
CA VAL A 36 -9.21 7.49 6.32
C VAL A 36 -8.01 7.73 5.41
N THR A 37 -8.26 8.06 4.15
CA THR A 37 -7.22 8.52 3.23
C THR A 37 -6.59 9.80 3.77
N ASP A 38 -5.30 9.75 4.06
CA ASP A 38 -4.55 10.88 4.63
C ASP A 38 -3.12 10.88 4.07
N PHE A 39 -2.97 11.48 2.88
CA PHE A 39 -1.68 11.57 2.19
C PHE A 39 -0.67 12.44 2.95
N GLU A 40 -1.11 13.42 3.74
CA GLU A 40 -0.23 14.26 4.54
C GLU A 40 0.42 13.44 5.68
N ARG A 41 -0.39 12.62 6.37
CA ARG A 41 0.12 11.71 7.39
C ARG A 41 1.00 10.62 6.78
N ALA A 42 0.63 10.09 5.61
CA ALA A 42 1.46 9.15 4.87
C ALA A 42 2.83 9.76 4.52
N ALA A 43 2.86 11.00 4.03
CA ALA A 43 4.09 11.74 3.75
C ALA A 43 4.94 11.97 5.01
N ALA A 44 4.32 12.40 6.11
CA ALA A 44 4.99 12.64 7.37
C ALA A 44 5.57 11.37 8.02
N SER A 45 4.98 10.20 7.74
CA SER A 45 5.39 8.90 8.31
C SER A 45 6.76 8.41 7.79
N ARG A 46 7.30 9.04 6.74
CA ARG A 46 8.49 8.59 6.02
C ARG A 46 8.34 7.14 5.51
N ALA A 47 7.14 6.71 5.14
CA ALA A 47 6.95 5.38 4.58
C ALA A 47 7.69 5.22 3.24
N ASP A 48 8.16 4.00 2.99
CA ASP A 48 8.67 3.58 1.67
C ASP A 48 7.51 3.09 0.79
N VAL A 49 6.48 2.50 1.43
CA VAL A 49 5.29 1.96 0.78
C VAL A 49 4.04 2.46 1.47
N VAL A 50 3.08 2.95 0.70
CA VAL A 50 1.74 3.31 1.17
C VAL A 50 0.73 2.31 0.61
N VAL A 51 -0.04 1.68 1.49
CA VAL A 51 -1.14 0.77 1.12
C VAL A 51 -2.45 1.52 1.26
N ALA A 52 -3.25 1.50 0.20
CA ALA A 52 -4.43 2.33 0.10
C ALA A 52 -5.56 1.59 -0.66
N PRO A 53 -6.85 1.89 -0.43
CA PRO A 53 -7.96 1.31 -1.20
C PRO A 53 -7.95 1.67 -2.69
N LEU A 54 -8.37 0.74 -3.55
CA LEU A 54 -8.36 0.90 -5.01
C LEU A 54 -9.34 1.98 -5.50
N HIS A 55 -10.50 2.12 -4.87
CA HIS A 55 -11.63 2.91 -5.39
C HIS A 55 -11.83 4.27 -4.71
N ARG A 56 -10.95 4.67 -3.79
CA ARG A 56 -11.16 5.88 -2.96
C ARG A 56 -10.42 7.13 -3.44
N PHE A 57 -9.58 7.03 -4.47
CA PHE A 57 -8.85 8.17 -5.03
C PHE A 57 -8.63 7.97 -6.53
N THR A 58 -8.52 9.10 -7.21
CA THR A 58 -8.27 9.13 -8.65
C THR A 58 -6.78 8.97 -8.94
N ASP A 59 -6.45 8.61 -10.17
CA ASP A 59 -5.04 8.59 -10.61
C ASP A 59 -4.40 9.99 -10.54
N GLY A 60 -5.21 11.07 -10.58
CA GLY A 60 -4.75 12.44 -10.39
C GLY A 60 -4.26 12.72 -8.97
N ASP A 61 -5.00 12.27 -7.95
CA ASP A 61 -4.61 12.41 -6.54
C ASP A 61 -3.30 11.67 -6.27
N LEU A 62 -3.19 10.47 -6.83
CA LEU A 62 -2.00 9.63 -6.73
C LEU A 62 -0.80 10.27 -7.43
N SER A 63 -1.01 10.81 -8.64
CA SER A 63 0.03 11.49 -9.40
C SER A 63 0.55 12.73 -8.66
N ALA A 64 -0.32 13.52 -8.02
CA ALA A 64 0.07 14.68 -7.24
C ALA A 64 0.86 14.30 -5.97
N PHE A 65 0.46 13.22 -5.31
CA PHE A 65 1.21 12.67 -4.18
C PHE A 65 2.59 12.16 -4.61
N GLN A 66 2.66 11.39 -5.69
CA GLN A 66 3.90 10.79 -6.20
C GLN A 66 4.85 11.84 -6.81
N SER A 67 4.34 12.90 -7.45
CA SER A 67 5.19 13.98 -7.97
C SER A 67 5.91 14.74 -6.85
N THR A 68 5.32 14.78 -5.66
CA THR A 68 5.90 15.41 -4.47
C THR A 68 6.80 14.43 -3.70
N HIS A 69 6.50 13.13 -3.78
CA HIS A 69 7.16 12.07 -3.03
C HIS A 69 7.66 10.93 -3.95
N CYS A 70 8.54 11.25 -4.90
CA CYS A 70 8.98 10.35 -5.98
C CYS A 70 9.64 9.03 -5.53
N ARG A 71 9.84 8.82 -4.23
CA ARG A 71 10.45 7.60 -3.66
C ARG A 71 9.43 6.67 -3.00
N VAL A 72 8.17 7.11 -2.84
CA VAL A 72 7.12 6.33 -2.18
C VAL A 72 6.39 5.47 -3.20
N ARG A 73 6.36 4.15 -2.97
CA ARG A 73 5.56 3.21 -3.76
C ARG A 73 4.14 3.17 -3.20
N VAL A 74 3.12 3.07 -4.06
CA VAL A 74 1.72 3.01 -3.62
C VAL A 74 1.07 1.72 -4.09
N VAL A 75 0.59 0.93 -3.15
CA VAL A 75 -0.10 -0.34 -3.39
C VAL A 75 -1.60 -0.12 -3.20
N ARG A 76 -2.39 -0.40 -4.23
CA ARG A 76 -3.85 -0.24 -4.19
C ARG A 76 -4.55 -1.59 -4.03
N LEU A 77 -5.40 -1.73 -3.02
CA LEU A 77 -6.15 -2.96 -2.73
C LEU A 77 -7.64 -2.73 -2.99
N ALA A 78 -8.32 -3.59 -3.77
CA ALA A 78 -9.78 -3.52 -3.85
C ALA A 78 -10.43 -4.07 -2.58
N ASP A 79 -11.62 -3.56 -2.27
CA ASP A 79 -12.37 -3.90 -1.05
C ASP A 79 -12.84 -5.36 -1.00
N ASP A 80 -12.84 -6.06 -2.14
CA ASP A 80 -13.33 -7.44 -2.24
C ASP A 80 -12.30 -8.51 -1.82
N ALA A 81 -11.07 -8.10 -1.43
CA ALA A 81 -9.94 -8.99 -1.13
C ALA A 81 -9.61 -10.01 -2.23
N ARG A 82 -10.20 -9.87 -3.43
CA ARG A 82 -10.04 -10.75 -4.58
C ARG A 82 -9.31 -10.06 -5.72
N ASN A 83 -9.30 -8.73 -5.75
CA ASN A 83 -8.62 -7.93 -6.75
C ASN A 83 -7.66 -6.93 -6.06
N ALA A 84 -6.35 -7.03 -6.29
CA ALA A 84 -5.43 -5.92 -6.00
C ALA A 84 -4.78 -5.42 -7.29
N VAL A 85 -4.53 -4.12 -7.34
CA VAL A 85 -3.81 -3.49 -8.45
C VAL A 85 -2.59 -2.80 -7.86
N LEU A 86 -1.41 -3.34 -8.16
CA LEU A 86 -0.16 -2.67 -7.83
C LEU A 86 0.09 -1.54 -8.83
N HIS A 87 0.32 -0.32 -8.32
CA HIS A 87 0.78 0.83 -9.12
C HIS A 87 2.20 1.20 -8.70
N GLU A 88 3.20 0.64 -9.40
CA GLU A 88 4.58 1.10 -9.26
C GLU A 88 4.82 2.32 -10.17
N MET A 89 5.89 3.09 -9.93
CA MET A 89 6.27 4.23 -10.78
C MET A 89 6.82 3.82 -12.17
N ARG A 90 6.12 2.91 -12.86
CA ARG A 90 6.13 2.61 -14.30
C ARG A 90 4.73 2.04 -14.63
N PRO A 91 4.17 2.24 -15.84
CA PRO A 91 2.76 1.96 -16.14
C PRO A 91 2.48 0.45 -16.30
N HIS A 92 2.79 -0.35 -15.29
CA HIS A 92 2.47 -1.78 -15.24
C HIS A 92 1.45 -1.98 -14.13
N GLN A 93 0.18 -1.99 -14.52
CA GLN A 93 -0.91 -2.48 -13.68
C GLN A 93 -0.84 -4.00 -13.70
N THR A 94 -0.36 -4.62 -12.63
CA THR A 94 -0.43 -6.08 -12.50
C THR A 94 -1.72 -6.43 -11.75
N PRO A 95 -2.73 -7.03 -12.41
CA PRO A 95 -3.87 -7.58 -11.71
C PRO A 95 -3.40 -8.76 -10.86
N LEU A 96 -3.49 -8.62 -9.54
CA LEU A 96 -3.22 -9.70 -8.61
C LEU A 96 -4.52 -10.49 -8.44
N SER A 97 -4.72 -11.46 -9.32
CA SER A 97 -5.71 -12.52 -9.12
C SER A 97 -5.23 -13.38 -7.94
N ASP A 98 -5.99 -13.42 -6.85
CA ASP A 98 -5.66 -14.12 -5.60
C ASP A 98 -4.61 -13.40 -4.72
N LEU A 99 -5.13 -12.54 -3.84
CA LEU A 99 -4.36 -11.73 -2.90
C LEU A 99 -3.94 -12.57 -1.68
N GLY A 100 -3.16 -13.62 -1.93
CA GLY A 100 -2.50 -14.39 -0.88
C GLY A 100 -1.57 -13.50 -0.06
N THR A 101 -1.39 -13.83 1.23
CA THR A 101 -0.48 -13.13 2.14
C THR A 101 0.96 -13.08 1.60
N GLU A 102 1.38 -14.13 0.91
CA GLU A 102 2.67 -14.25 0.21
C GLU A 102 2.82 -13.23 -0.92
N THR A 103 1.80 -13.11 -1.76
CA THR A 103 1.75 -12.16 -2.89
C THR A 103 1.78 -10.73 -2.40
N LEU A 104 0.98 -10.40 -1.37
CA LEU A 104 1.00 -9.07 -0.76
C LEU A 104 2.39 -8.75 -0.21
N ALA A 105 3.04 -9.72 0.45
CA ALA A 105 4.36 -9.53 0.99
C ALA A 105 5.43 -9.29 -0.08
N ALA A 106 5.39 -10.03 -1.20
CA ALA A 106 6.30 -9.82 -2.34
C ALA A 106 6.15 -8.41 -2.92
N VAL A 107 4.90 -7.98 -3.10
CA VAL A 107 4.56 -6.63 -3.58
C VAL A 107 5.09 -5.55 -2.65
N LEU A 108 4.91 -5.70 -1.33
CA LEU A 108 5.41 -4.74 -0.34
C LEU A 108 6.94 -4.66 -0.35
N VAL A 109 7.64 -5.77 -0.57
CA VAL A 109 9.11 -5.79 -0.65
C VAL A 109 9.62 -5.25 -1.99
N GLY A 110 8.86 -5.41 -3.08
CA GLY A 110 9.24 -4.99 -4.44
C GLY A 110 10.10 -6.01 -5.18
N ASP A 111 9.77 -7.29 -5.02
CA ASP A 111 10.33 -8.43 -5.78
C ASP A 111 9.45 -8.76 -6.99
#